data_AF-G5E3C9-F1
#
_entry.id   AF-G5E3C9-F1
#
_cell.length_a   1.000
_cell.length_b   1.000
_cell.length_c   1.000
_cell.angle_alpha   90.00
_cell.angle_beta   90.00
_cell.angle_gamma   90.00
#
_symmetry.space_group_name_H-M   'P 1'
#
loop_
_entity.id
_entity.type
_entity.pdbx_description
1 polymer ?
#
loop_
_entity_poly.entity_id
_entity_poly.type
_entity_poly.pdbx_seq_one_letter_code
_entity_poly.pdbx_strand_id
1 'polypeptide(L)'
;MDDSEDNTTVISTLIQVEREKMQMELSHKRARIELEKAASTNAKNYEREADKNQELLTRIKTLEEKENDFHSKLLEQNEMNKSYKKTIEAQSKKLLEKDDKLAQASEMISVVKGKVTELQWKIMNQEMQIKTQETEKQELTEQLENHRKKLQESNQKLQALQELQAQNADYEQKIKNLEQQLSAQEQDAAIVKSMKTDLLEMEKEQVQKKLELWENLEQTTGLNIRTPDDLSRQIVAVQQRELKLKEENMTIQSSARMLEHNAEIETQLSEALEEVGLHQQRAELLTAELKLLKSQAGSSEQSISFTNEAMNSLRLKVEELEAERGRLEEENKMLEMRLEHLNLRLTSMYAEHKEDNLLFKASGSSGGKMQLLETDFSLTLRDFIDLHLHHQNSIPAFLSAVTLDLFSRQTFA
;
A
#
# COMPACT_ATOMS: atom_id res chain seq x y z
N MET A 1 71.48 -182.12 71.84
CA MET A 1 70.16 -181.47 71.99
C MET A 1 70.45 -180.25 72.84
N ASP A 2 70.98 -179.15 72.29
CA ASP A 2 70.16 -178.06 71.70
C ASP A 2 70.90 -177.16 70.68
N ASP A 3 72.00 -177.61 70.05
CA ASP A 3 72.79 -176.88 69.04
C ASP A 3 72.07 -176.56 67.69
N SER A 4 70.74 -176.58 67.64
CA SER A 4 69.96 -176.28 66.41
C SER A 4 68.88 -175.21 66.57
N GLU A 5 68.44 -174.84 67.77
CA GLU A 5 67.40 -173.80 67.96
C GLU A 5 67.97 -172.38 68.06
N ASP A 6 69.17 -172.21 68.63
CA ASP A 6 69.78 -170.88 68.84
C ASP A 6 70.28 -170.25 67.51
N ASN A 7 70.84 -171.07 66.62
CA ASN A 7 71.28 -170.61 65.30
C ASN A 7 70.10 -170.31 64.35
N THR A 8 68.97 -171.02 64.51
CA THR A 8 67.74 -170.79 63.72
C THR A 8 67.04 -169.48 64.11
N THR A 9 67.12 -169.11 65.39
CA THR A 9 66.55 -167.87 65.93
C THR A 9 67.36 -166.64 65.48
N VAL A 10 68.69 -166.75 65.44
CA VAL A 10 69.59 -165.71 64.90
C VAL A 10 69.41 -165.53 63.39
N ILE A 11 69.25 -166.61 62.62
CA ILE A 11 68.99 -166.53 61.17
C ILE A 11 67.61 -165.93 60.87
N SER A 12 66.57 -166.30 61.63
CA SER A 12 65.21 -165.75 61.50
C SER A 12 65.15 -164.24 61.80
N THR A 13 65.83 -163.81 62.87
CA THR A 13 65.94 -162.38 63.23
C THR A 13 66.75 -161.59 62.20
N LEU A 14 67.83 -162.15 61.65
CA LEU A 14 68.59 -161.52 60.57
C LEU A 14 67.76 -161.36 59.28
N ILE A 15 67.01 -162.41 58.86
CA ILE A 15 66.11 -162.35 57.70
C ILE A 15 65.00 -161.32 57.92
N GLN A 16 64.46 -161.22 59.14
CA GLN A 16 63.45 -160.23 59.49
C GLN A 16 64.00 -158.80 59.43
N VAL A 17 65.18 -158.56 60.01
CA VAL A 17 65.89 -157.28 59.93
C VAL A 17 66.22 -156.91 58.48
N GLU A 18 66.59 -157.89 57.65
CA GLU A 18 66.90 -157.66 56.24
C GLU A 18 65.64 -157.38 55.40
N ARG A 19 64.50 -158.00 55.72
CA ARG A 19 63.19 -157.66 55.15
C ARG A 19 62.73 -156.27 55.57
N GLU A 20 62.88 -155.90 56.84
CA GLU A 20 62.56 -154.57 57.35
C GLU A 20 63.45 -153.49 56.72
N LYS A 21 64.75 -153.76 56.58
CA LYS A 21 65.68 -152.91 55.83
C LYS A 21 65.23 -152.74 54.38
N MET A 22 64.89 -153.82 53.68
CA MET A 22 64.40 -153.74 52.30
C MET A 22 63.07 -152.99 52.19
N GLN A 23 62.14 -153.18 53.14
CA GLN A 23 60.89 -152.42 53.22
C GLN A 23 61.14 -150.93 53.51
N MET A 24 62.07 -150.61 54.39
CA MET A 24 62.47 -149.25 54.72
C MET A 24 63.15 -148.57 53.52
N GLU A 25 64.03 -149.26 52.79
CA GLU A 25 64.64 -148.77 51.55
C GLU A 25 63.60 -148.49 50.47
N LEU A 26 62.62 -149.38 50.29
CA LEU A 26 61.50 -149.16 49.37
C LEU A 26 60.60 -148.00 49.82
N SER A 27 60.37 -147.87 51.13
CA SER A 27 59.62 -146.75 51.72
C SER A 27 60.33 -145.42 51.49
N HIS A 28 61.63 -145.33 51.78
CA HIS A 28 62.44 -144.14 51.51
C HIS A 28 62.49 -143.80 50.02
N LYS A 29 62.59 -144.80 49.14
CA LYS A 29 62.52 -144.60 47.69
C LYS A 29 61.16 -144.05 47.25
N ARG A 30 60.06 -144.57 47.79
CA ARG A 30 58.70 -144.06 47.54
C ARG A 30 58.53 -142.64 48.06
N ALA A 31 58.90 -142.38 49.30
CA ALA A 31 58.87 -141.05 49.90
C ALA A 31 59.70 -140.04 49.09
N ARG A 32 60.89 -140.43 48.61
CA ARG A 32 61.72 -139.60 47.73
C ARG A 32 61.02 -139.28 46.41
N ILE A 33 60.42 -140.28 45.75
CA ILE A 33 59.69 -140.07 44.50
C ILE A 33 58.45 -139.19 44.71
N GLU A 34 57.72 -139.38 45.79
CA GLU A 34 56.56 -138.56 46.13
C GLU A 34 56.97 -137.11 46.44
N LEU A 35 58.05 -136.91 47.20
CA LEU A 35 58.63 -135.59 47.44
C LEU A 35 59.09 -134.93 46.14
N GLU A 36 59.75 -135.67 45.24
CA GLU A 36 60.20 -135.15 43.95
C GLU A 36 59.04 -134.79 43.02
N LYS A 37 57.97 -135.61 43.00
CA LYS A 37 56.73 -135.30 42.26
C LYS A 37 56.00 -134.09 42.85
N ALA A 38 55.91 -133.99 44.17
CA ALA A 38 55.33 -132.84 44.85
C ALA A 38 56.13 -131.57 44.58
N ALA A 39 57.47 -131.63 44.67
CA ALA A 39 58.37 -130.54 44.34
C ALA A 39 58.26 -130.12 42.87
N SER A 40 58.21 -131.07 41.93
CA SER A 40 58.03 -130.80 40.50
C SER A 40 56.68 -130.18 40.18
N THR A 41 55.61 -130.66 40.82
CA THR A 41 54.26 -130.08 40.66
C THR A 41 54.22 -128.66 41.23
N ASN A 42 54.82 -128.44 42.39
CA ASN A 42 54.88 -127.12 43.01
C ASN A 42 55.72 -126.15 42.16
N ALA A 43 56.85 -126.60 41.60
CA ALA A 43 57.68 -125.80 40.68
C ALA A 43 56.89 -125.35 39.43
N LYS A 44 56.14 -126.27 38.81
CA LYS A 44 55.27 -125.93 37.66
C LYS A 44 54.14 -124.97 38.03
N ASN A 45 53.58 -125.10 39.24
CA ASN A 45 52.57 -124.16 39.72
C ASN A 45 53.18 -122.77 39.95
N TYR A 46 54.37 -122.68 40.55
CA TYR A 46 55.09 -121.42 40.72
C TYR A 46 55.46 -120.77 39.37
N GLU A 47 55.88 -121.56 38.39
CA GLU A 47 56.18 -121.07 37.03
C GLU A 47 54.93 -120.46 36.38
N ARG A 48 53.79 -121.17 36.40
CA ARG A 48 52.51 -120.64 35.89
C ARG A 48 52.06 -119.37 36.60
N GLU A 49 52.22 -119.32 37.92
CA GLU A 49 51.87 -118.12 38.69
C GLU A 49 52.83 -116.97 38.37
N ALA A 50 54.11 -117.25 38.12
CA ALA A 50 55.07 -116.25 37.66
C ALA A 50 54.71 -115.70 36.26
N ASP A 51 54.33 -116.57 35.32
CA ASP A 51 53.86 -116.16 33.98
C ASP A 51 52.60 -115.28 34.07
N LYS A 52 51.63 -115.69 34.90
CA LYS A 52 50.41 -114.93 35.14
C LYS A 52 50.71 -113.57 35.79
N ASN A 53 51.62 -113.54 36.76
CA ASN A 53 52.08 -112.30 37.37
C ASN A 53 52.78 -111.40 36.35
N GLN A 54 53.55 -111.97 35.42
CA GLN A 54 54.20 -111.22 34.34
C GLN A 54 53.19 -110.63 33.35
N GLU A 55 52.13 -111.37 33.00
CA GLU A 55 51.04 -110.89 32.17
C GLU A 55 50.27 -109.76 32.87
N LEU A 56 49.93 -109.93 34.15
CA LEU A 56 49.28 -108.90 34.96
C LEU A 56 50.15 -107.64 35.08
N LEU A 57 51.46 -107.79 35.30
CA LEU A 57 52.40 -106.67 35.32
C LEU A 57 52.44 -105.93 33.99
N THR A 58 52.46 -106.66 32.87
CA THR A 58 52.42 -106.05 31.53
C THR A 58 51.10 -105.32 31.32
N ARG A 59 49.98 -105.91 31.75
CA ARG A 59 48.67 -105.27 31.65
C ARG A 59 48.59 -104.00 32.48
N ILE A 60 49.09 -104.02 33.72
CA ILE A 60 49.16 -102.84 34.60
C ILE A 60 49.96 -101.73 33.90
N LYS A 61 51.15 -102.03 33.38
CA LYS A 61 51.96 -101.04 32.64
C LYS A 61 51.22 -100.43 31.45
N THR A 62 50.55 -101.25 30.63
CA THR A 62 49.77 -100.72 29.50
C THR A 62 48.58 -99.85 29.92
N LEU A 63 48.00 -100.10 31.10
CA LEU A 63 46.92 -99.29 31.66
C LEU A 63 47.48 -97.98 32.24
N GLU A 64 48.61 -98.02 32.94
CA GLU A 64 49.32 -96.83 33.42
C GLU A 64 49.74 -95.92 32.27
N GLU A 65 50.27 -96.46 31.18
CA GLU A 65 50.61 -95.71 29.97
C GLU A 65 49.37 -95.02 29.36
N LYS A 66 48.24 -95.72 29.28
CA LYS A 66 46.98 -95.14 28.79
C LYS A 66 46.42 -94.07 29.73
N GLU A 67 46.49 -94.30 31.04
CA GLU A 67 46.09 -93.31 32.04
C GLU A 67 46.94 -92.04 31.92
N ASN A 68 48.25 -92.18 31.72
CA ASN A 68 49.15 -91.05 31.49
C ASN A 68 48.87 -90.31 30.17
N ASP A 69 48.55 -91.02 29.08
CA ASP A 69 48.14 -90.41 27.80
C ASP A 69 46.81 -89.65 27.95
N PHE A 70 45.80 -90.24 28.62
CA PHE A 70 44.54 -89.54 28.92
C PHE A 70 44.74 -88.33 29.83
N HIS A 71 45.62 -88.44 30.83
CA HIS A 71 45.96 -87.33 31.72
C HIS A 71 46.63 -86.19 30.94
N SER A 72 47.57 -86.51 30.05
CA SER A 72 48.25 -85.52 29.20
C SER A 72 47.28 -84.80 28.27
N LYS A 73 46.37 -85.53 27.61
CA LYS A 73 45.31 -84.95 26.77
C LYS A 73 44.34 -84.06 27.55
N LEU A 74 43.98 -84.46 28.77
CA LEU A 74 43.13 -83.65 29.65
C LEU A 74 43.82 -82.35 30.07
N LEU A 75 45.13 -82.41 30.36
CA LEU A 75 45.92 -81.22 30.67
C LEU A 75 45.98 -80.26 29.48
N GLU A 76 46.30 -80.74 28.28
CA GLU A 76 46.29 -79.93 27.05
C GLU A 76 44.93 -79.29 26.80
N GLN A 77 43.84 -80.06 26.92
CA GLN A 77 42.48 -79.54 26.76
C GLN A 77 42.17 -78.46 27.81
N ASN A 78 42.62 -78.63 29.05
CA ASN A 78 42.43 -77.64 30.11
C ASN A 78 43.22 -76.36 29.85
N GLU A 79 44.43 -76.45 29.30
CA GLU A 79 45.22 -75.29 28.87
C GLU A 79 44.56 -74.54 27.71
N MET A 80 44.05 -75.26 26.72
CA MET A 80 43.29 -74.68 25.61
C MET A 80 42.03 -73.98 26.13
N ASN A 81 41.26 -74.60 27.01
CA ASN A 81 40.08 -73.98 27.63
C ASN A 81 40.44 -72.71 28.41
N LYS A 82 41.57 -72.70 29.14
CA LYS A 82 42.07 -71.49 29.81
C LYS A 82 42.40 -70.39 28.81
N SER A 83 43.03 -70.71 27.67
CA SER A 83 43.32 -69.71 26.63
C SER A 83 42.05 -69.16 25.97
N TYR A 84 41.05 -70.00 25.72
CA TYR A 84 39.76 -69.58 25.17
C TYR A 84 39.02 -68.68 26.14
N LYS A 85 38.99 -69.05 27.43
CA LYS A 85 38.39 -68.23 28.48
C LYS A 85 39.05 -66.84 28.54
N LYS A 86 40.38 -66.76 28.58
CA LYS A 86 41.12 -65.48 28.54
C LYS A 86 40.79 -64.66 27.29
N THR A 87 40.65 -65.30 26.14
CA THR A 87 40.32 -64.63 24.88
C THR A 87 38.90 -64.06 24.91
N ILE A 88 37.92 -64.84 25.39
CA ILE A 88 36.54 -64.40 25.56
C ILE A 88 36.47 -63.23 26.53
N GLU A 89 37.11 -63.33 27.70
CA GLU A 89 37.16 -62.24 28.69
C GLU A 89 37.75 -60.95 28.11
N ALA A 90 38.85 -61.05 27.34
CA ALA A 90 39.46 -59.91 26.68
C ALA A 90 38.54 -59.29 25.60
N GLN A 91 37.81 -60.12 24.84
CA GLN A 91 36.83 -59.66 23.86
C GLN A 91 35.61 -59.01 24.53
N SER A 92 35.08 -59.60 25.61
CA SER A 92 33.98 -59.04 26.39
C SER A 92 34.35 -57.68 26.97
N LYS A 93 35.58 -57.51 27.48
CA LYS A 93 36.06 -56.21 27.95
C LYS A 93 36.11 -55.17 26.81
N LYS A 94 36.63 -55.54 25.64
CA LYS A 94 36.66 -54.65 24.46
C LYS A 94 35.25 -54.29 23.96
N LEU A 95 34.29 -55.20 24.09
CA LEU A 95 32.89 -54.95 23.74
C LEU A 95 32.30 -53.89 24.67
N LEU A 96 32.49 -54.06 25.98
CA LEU A 96 32.02 -53.11 26.98
C LEU A 96 32.59 -51.70 26.75
N GLU A 97 33.90 -51.59 26.48
CA GLU A 97 34.54 -50.30 26.16
C GLU A 97 33.98 -49.65 24.89
N LYS A 98 33.51 -50.44 23.92
CA LYS A 98 32.85 -49.92 22.71
C LYS A 98 31.42 -49.48 22.99
N ASP A 99 30.69 -50.23 23.82
CA ASP A 99 29.34 -49.87 24.23
C ASP A 99 29.34 -48.55 25.03
N ASP A 100 30.32 -48.35 25.92
CA ASP A 100 30.51 -47.09 26.65
C ASP A 100 30.78 -45.91 25.70
N LYS A 101 31.62 -46.10 24.68
CA LYS A 101 31.89 -45.07 23.67
C LYS A 101 30.67 -44.76 22.82
N LEU A 102 29.87 -45.78 22.50
CA LEU A 102 28.63 -45.63 21.75
C LEU A 102 27.58 -44.87 22.58
N ALA A 103 27.49 -45.15 23.88
CA ALA A 103 26.64 -44.41 24.81
C ALA A 103 27.04 -42.93 24.87
N GLN A 104 28.34 -42.63 25.03
CA GLN A 104 28.87 -41.27 25.01
C GLN A 104 28.58 -40.55 23.69
N ALA A 105 28.78 -41.22 22.54
CA ALA A 105 28.47 -40.65 21.24
C ALA A 105 26.97 -40.36 21.09
N SER A 106 26.11 -41.25 21.60
CA SER A 106 24.66 -41.08 21.59
C SER A 106 24.21 -39.89 22.43
N GLU A 107 24.84 -39.69 23.59
CA GLU A 107 24.61 -38.51 24.44
C GLU A 107 25.06 -37.22 23.73
N MET A 108 26.24 -37.21 23.11
CA MET A 108 26.71 -36.07 22.32
C MET A 108 25.74 -35.73 21.18
N ILE A 109 25.23 -36.74 20.46
CA ILE A 109 24.21 -36.55 19.41
C ILE A 109 22.95 -35.91 19.99
N SER A 110 22.50 -36.34 21.18
CA SER A 110 21.34 -35.74 21.87
C SER A 110 21.57 -34.25 22.17
N VAL A 111 22.73 -33.89 22.72
CA VAL A 111 23.10 -32.50 23.00
C VAL A 111 23.16 -31.66 21.72
N VAL A 112 23.77 -32.19 20.65
CA VAL A 112 23.85 -31.49 19.36
C VAL A 112 22.46 -31.30 18.76
N LYS A 113 21.58 -32.32 18.83
CA LYS A 113 20.18 -32.18 18.40
C LYS A 113 19.45 -31.08 19.17
N GLY A 114 19.64 -31.01 20.49
CA GLY A 114 19.10 -29.93 21.32
C GLY A 114 19.56 -28.55 20.85
N LYS A 115 20.87 -28.37 20.62
CA LYS A 115 21.44 -27.11 20.08
C LYS A 115 20.89 -26.76 18.70
N VAL A 116 20.70 -27.75 17.82
CA VAL A 116 20.09 -27.54 16.49
C VAL A 116 18.67 -27.02 16.64
N THR A 117 17.85 -27.62 17.51
CA THR A 117 16.48 -27.15 17.73
C THR A 117 16.43 -25.75 18.35
N GLU A 118 17.35 -25.43 19.26
CA GLU A 118 17.46 -24.09 19.85
C GLU A 118 17.85 -23.04 18.79
N LEU A 119 18.83 -23.35 17.94
CA LEU A 119 19.24 -22.46 16.85
C LEU A 119 18.12 -22.30 15.81
N GLN A 120 17.39 -23.36 15.48
CA GLN A 120 16.22 -23.27 14.60
C GLN A 120 15.15 -22.33 15.15
N TRP A 121 14.87 -22.39 16.45
CA TRP A 121 13.92 -21.48 17.09
C TRP A 121 14.43 -20.02 17.09
N LYS A 122 15.73 -19.80 17.35
CA LYS A 122 16.35 -18.48 17.27
C LYS A 122 16.26 -17.88 15.85
N ILE A 123 16.54 -18.69 14.83
CA ILE A 123 16.41 -18.28 13.42
C ILE A 123 14.97 -17.91 13.12
N MET A 124 14.00 -18.75 13.48
CA MET A 124 12.58 -18.48 13.25
C MET A 124 12.12 -17.16 13.90
N ASN A 125 12.55 -16.87 15.12
CA ASN A 125 12.25 -15.61 15.79
C ASN A 125 12.89 -14.41 15.09
N GLN A 126 14.14 -14.54 14.65
CA GLN A 126 14.82 -13.49 13.88
C GLN A 126 14.14 -13.25 12.53
N GLU A 127 13.72 -14.31 11.83
CA GLU A 127 12.94 -14.20 10.58
C GLU A 127 11.60 -13.49 10.79
N MET A 128 10.92 -13.78 11.90
CA MET A 128 9.68 -13.09 12.25
C MET A 128 9.93 -11.59 12.53
N GLN A 129 10.99 -11.26 13.27
CA GLN A 129 11.37 -9.88 13.55
C GLN A 129 11.73 -9.11 12.27
N ILE A 130 12.47 -9.74 11.35
CA ILE A 130 12.82 -9.14 10.05
C ILE A 130 11.55 -8.84 9.25
N LYS A 131 10.57 -9.75 9.22
CA LYS A 131 9.29 -9.51 8.53
C LYS A 131 8.54 -8.31 9.12
N THR A 132 8.49 -8.17 10.45
CA THR A 132 7.87 -7.02 11.10
C THR A 132 8.59 -5.71 10.76
N GLN A 133 9.93 -5.71 10.79
CA GLN A 133 10.71 -4.54 10.39
C GLN A 133 10.53 -4.19 8.91
N GLU A 134 10.34 -5.19 8.05
CA GLU A 134 10.09 -4.98 6.62
C GLU A 134 8.72 -4.35 6.36
N THR A 135 7.68 -4.76 7.11
CA THR A 135 6.37 -4.11 7.04
C THR A 135 6.41 -2.67 7.56
N GLU A 136 7.07 -2.41 8.69
CA GLU A 136 7.24 -1.05 9.23
C GLU A 136 7.99 -0.14 8.24
N LYS A 137 9.04 -0.67 7.59
CA LYS A 137 9.77 0.06 6.55
C LYS A 137 8.88 0.39 5.36
N GLN A 138 8.01 -0.52 4.92
CA GLN A 138 7.07 -0.28 3.83
C GLN A 138 6.07 0.83 4.19
N GLU A 139 5.48 0.76 5.40
CA GLU A 139 4.57 1.81 5.91
C GLU A 139 5.24 3.19 5.97
N LEU A 140 6.47 3.28 6.51
CA LEU A 140 7.23 4.53 6.55
C LEU A 140 7.55 5.06 5.14
N THR A 141 7.84 4.16 4.20
CA THR A 141 8.10 4.53 2.80
C THR A 141 6.85 5.12 2.15
N GLU A 142 5.69 4.52 2.39
CA GLU A 142 4.40 5.02 1.89
C GLU A 142 4.03 6.36 2.53
N GLN A 143 4.25 6.53 3.84
CA GLN A 143 4.06 7.81 4.51
C GLN A 143 4.95 8.90 3.90
N LEU A 144 6.22 8.60 3.64
CA LEU A 144 7.16 9.55 3.02
C LEU A 144 6.71 9.96 1.63
N GLU A 145 6.23 9.00 0.82
CA GLU A 145 5.70 9.28 -0.52
C GLU A 145 4.43 10.15 -0.48
N ASN A 146 3.53 9.88 0.47
CA ASN A 146 2.36 10.72 0.72
C ASN A 146 2.74 12.16 1.11
N HIS A 147 3.77 12.33 1.95
CA HIS A 147 4.29 13.66 2.30
C HIS A 147 4.91 14.38 1.10
N ARG A 148 5.68 13.67 0.26
CA ARG A 148 6.22 14.22 -1.00
C ARG A 148 5.11 14.70 -1.92
N LYS A 149 4.05 13.91 -2.10
CA LYS A 149 2.90 14.29 -2.92
C LYS A 149 2.20 15.54 -2.39
N LYS A 150 1.93 15.62 -1.08
CA LYS A 150 1.36 16.82 -0.44
C LYS A 150 2.24 18.05 -0.63
N LEU A 151 3.56 17.91 -0.51
CA LEU A 151 4.50 19.00 -0.75
C LEU A 151 4.46 19.46 -2.21
N GLN A 152 4.40 18.53 -3.16
CA GLN A 152 4.25 18.84 -4.58
C GLN A 152 2.95 19.59 -4.87
N GLU A 153 1.81 19.14 -4.33
CA GLU A 153 0.51 19.82 -4.47
C GLU A 153 0.53 21.22 -3.86
N SER A 154 1.17 21.39 -2.69
CA SER A 154 1.33 22.71 -2.07
C SER A 154 2.20 23.64 -2.93
N ASN A 155 3.27 23.12 -3.54
CA ASN A 155 4.12 23.89 -4.45
C ASN A 155 3.37 24.32 -5.72
N GLN A 156 2.53 23.45 -6.29
CA GLN A 156 1.68 23.80 -7.43
C GLN A 156 0.68 24.91 -7.07
N LYS A 157 0.05 24.84 -5.90
CA LYS A 157 -0.84 25.90 -5.40
C LYS A 157 -0.10 27.22 -5.22
N LEU A 158 1.12 27.18 -4.69
CA LEU A 158 1.96 28.37 -4.53
C LEU A 158 2.26 29.02 -5.89
N GLN A 159 2.61 28.22 -6.90
CA GLN A 159 2.85 28.71 -8.26
C GLN A 159 1.61 29.37 -8.85
N ALA A 160 0.44 28.73 -8.75
CA ALA A 160 -0.82 29.31 -9.23
C ALA A 160 -1.18 30.63 -8.52
N LEU A 161 -0.94 30.73 -7.21
CA LEU A 161 -1.14 31.96 -6.46
C LEU A 161 -0.18 33.08 -6.92
N GLN A 162 1.07 32.75 -7.22
CA GLN A 162 2.05 33.72 -7.75
C GLN A 162 1.63 34.23 -9.14
N GLU A 163 1.13 33.36 -10.01
CA GLU A 163 0.61 33.75 -11.33
C GLU A 163 -0.60 34.68 -11.22
N LEU A 164 -1.57 34.34 -10.35
CA LEU A 164 -2.73 35.19 -10.08
C LEU A 164 -2.33 36.53 -9.47
N GLN A 165 -1.33 36.55 -8.57
CA GLN A 165 -0.82 37.77 -7.99
C GLN A 165 -0.18 38.68 -9.05
N ALA A 166 0.56 38.11 -10.01
CA ALA A 166 1.12 38.86 -11.13
C ALA A 166 0.01 39.44 -12.03
N GLN A 167 -1.02 38.66 -12.35
CA GLN A 167 -2.18 39.14 -13.12
C GLN A 167 -2.93 40.27 -12.41
N ASN A 168 -3.13 40.15 -11.09
CA ASN A 168 -3.76 41.21 -10.30
C ASN A 168 -2.94 42.51 -10.33
N ALA A 169 -1.61 42.42 -10.24
CA ALA A 169 -0.75 43.59 -10.36
C ALA A 169 -0.89 44.27 -11.74
N ASP A 170 -1.00 43.49 -12.81
CA ASP A 170 -1.24 44.02 -14.16
C ASP A 170 -2.62 44.71 -14.26
N TYR A 171 -3.67 44.11 -13.69
CA TYR A 171 -5.00 44.71 -13.66
C TYR A 171 -5.05 46.00 -12.82
N GLU A 172 -4.37 46.04 -11.67
CA GLU A 172 -4.25 47.26 -10.86
C GLU A 172 -3.58 48.39 -11.64
N GLN A 173 -2.52 48.10 -12.41
CA GLN A 173 -1.88 49.10 -13.27
C GLN A 173 -2.82 49.56 -14.38
N LYS A 174 -3.58 48.64 -14.99
CA LYS A 174 -4.57 48.99 -16.02
C LYS A 174 -5.69 49.87 -15.47
N ILE A 175 -6.18 49.59 -14.26
CA ILE A 175 -7.18 50.41 -13.57
C ILE A 175 -6.62 51.81 -13.32
N LYS A 176 -5.42 51.94 -12.75
CA LYS A 176 -4.78 53.24 -12.51
C LYS A 176 -4.66 54.06 -13.80
N ASN A 177 -4.26 53.43 -14.90
CA ASN A 177 -4.17 54.10 -16.20
C ASN A 177 -5.52 54.59 -16.73
N LEU A 178 -6.57 53.76 -16.59
CA LEU A 178 -7.93 54.14 -16.99
C LEU A 178 -8.50 55.26 -16.12
N GLU A 179 -8.26 55.23 -14.81
CA GLU A 179 -8.66 56.30 -13.88
C GLU A 179 -7.99 57.63 -14.23
N GLN A 180 -6.69 57.60 -14.57
CA GLN A 180 -5.97 58.79 -15.06
C GLN A 180 -6.55 59.32 -16.38
N GLN A 181 -6.86 58.43 -17.33
CA GLN A 181 -7.48 58.82 -18.60
C GLN A 181 -8.87 59.43 -18.40
N LEU A 182 -9.68 58.84 -17.52
CA LEU A 182 -11.01 59.36 -17.22
C LEU A 182 -10.94 60.74 -16.58
N SER A 183 -10.04 60.94 -15.60
CA SER A 183 -9.82 62.25 -14.97
C SER A 183 -9.39 63.31 -15.98
N ALA A 184 -8.51 62.95 -16.93
CA ALA A 184 -8.12 63.84 -18.02
C ALA A 184 -9.31 64.19 -18.92
N GLN A 185 -10.13 63.21 -19.29
CA GLN A 185 -11.35 63.45 -20.09
C GLN A 185 -12.37 64.32 -19.37
N GLU A 186 -12.53 64.16 -18.05
CA GLU A 186 -13.40 65.01 -17.24
C GLU A 186 -12.92 66.46 -17.21
N GLN A 187 -11.60 66.67 -17.13
CA GLN A 187 -11.00 68.01 -17.25
C GLN A 187 -11.22 68.61 -18.65
N ASP A 188 -10.97 67.84 -19.71
CA ASP A 188 -11.21 68.30 -21.09
C ASP A 188 -12.69 68.65 -21.32
N ALA A 189 -13.61 67.83 -20.81
CA ALA A 189 -15.04 68.09 -20.90
C ALA A 189 -15.45 69.36 -20.13
N ALA A 190 -14.83 69.63 -18.98
CA ALA A 190 -15.05 70.87 -18.23
C ALA A 190 -14.57 72.11 -19.01
N ILE A 191 -13.39 72.02 -19.66
CA ILE A 191 -12.86 73.08 -20.54
C ILE A 191 -13.80 73.32 -21.72
N VAL A 192 -14.25 72.26 -22.41
CA VAL A 192 -15.20 72.41 -23.53
C VAL A 192 -16.51 73.05 -23.07
N LYS A 193 -17.01 72.70 -21.88
CA LYS A 193 -18.21 73.30 -21.31
C LYS A 193 -18.02 74.80 -21.01
N SER A 194 -16.87 75.21 -20.46
CA SER A 194 -16.58 76.63 -20.24
C SER A 194 -16.39 77.39 -21.55
N MET A 195 -15.66 76.82 -22.52
CA MET A 195 -15.52 77.43 -23.85
C MET A 195 -16.88 77.60 -24.54
N LYS A 196 -17.80 76.65 -24.37
CA LYS A 196 -19.16 76.75 -24.89
C LYS A 196 -19.98 77.85 -24.21
N THR A 197 -19.84 78.05 -22.90
CA THR A 197 -20.51 79.16 -22.21
C THR A 197 -19.97 80.50 -22.68
N ASP A 198 -18.64 80.63 -22.82
CA ASP A 198 -18.00 81.85 -23.31
C ASP A 198 -18.46 82.18 -24.74
N LEU A 199 -18.56 81.16 -25.61
CA LEU A 199 -19.10 81.31 -26.97
C LEU A 199 -20.56 81.82 -26.98
N LEU A 200 -21.42 81.25 -26.13
CA LEU A 200 -22.82 81.68 -26.03
C LEU A 200 -22.94 83.11 -25.48
N GLU A 201 -22.09 83.50 -24.53
CA GLU A 201 -22.03 84.88 -24.04
C GLU A 201 -21.57 85.84 -25.14
N MET A 202 -20.54 85.48 -25.91
CA MET A 202 -20.11 86.28 -27.07
C MET A 202 -21.21 86.41 -28.13
N GLU A 203 -21.92 85.33 -28.47
CA GLU A 203 -23.04 85.37 -29.42
C GLU A 203 -24.18 86.25 -28.90
N LYS A 204 -24.52 86.15 -27.60
CA LYS A 204 -25.52 87.00 -26.96
C LYS A 204 -25.11 88.47 -27.01
N GLU A 205 -23.87 88.81 -26.66
CA GLU A 205 -23.35 90.18 -26.76
C GLU A 205 -23.43 90.72 -28.20
N GLN A 206 -23.13 89.89 -29.21
CA GLN A 206 -23.27 90.29 -30.61
C GLN A 206 -24.73 90.59 -31.00
N VAL A 207 -25.67 89.74 -30.59
CA VAL A 207 -27.10 89.97 -30.83
C VAL A 207 -27.58 91.22 -30.09
N GLN A 208 -27.11 91.43 -28.86
CA GLN A 208 -27.44 92.59 -28.05
C GLN A 208 -26.94 93.90 -28.69
N LYS A 209 -25.70 93.92 -29.22
CA LYS A 209 -25.19 95.05 -30.02
C LYS A 209 -26.02 95.31 -31.27
N LYS A 210 -26.46 94.26 -31.96
CA LYS A 210 -27.36 94.41 -33.12
C LYS A 210 -28.70 95.00 -32.70
N LEU A 211 -29.27 94.57 -31.59
CA LEU A 211 -30.54 95.09 -31.06
C LEU A 211 -30.42 96.57 -30.68
N GLU A 212 -29.34 96.98 -30.02
CA GLU A 212 -29.06 98.38 -29.70
C GLU A 212 -28.97 99.25 -30.97
N LEU A 213 -28.39 98.73 -32.07
CA LEU A 213 -28.39 99.43 -33.35
C LEU A 213 -29.81 99.62 -33.92
N TRP A 214 -30.70 98.64 -33.75
CA TRP A 214 -32.11 98.75 -34.17
C TRP A 214 -32.91 99.72 -33.29
N GLU A 215 -32.70 99.73 -31.98
CA GLU A 215 -33.38 100.67 -31.08
C GLU A 215 -32.96 102.14 -31.35
N ASN A 216 -31.70 102.35 -31.73
CA ASN A 216 -31.18 103.68 -32.07
C ASN A 216 -31.48 104.12 -33.52
N LEU A 217 -32.12 103.26 -34.33
CA LEU A 217 -32.48 103.58 -35.72
C LEU A 217 -33.54 104.69 -35.82
N GLU A 218 -34.40 104.81 -34.82
CA GLU A 218 -35.41 105.88 -34.71
C GLU A 218 -34.75 107.27 -34.61
N GLN A 219 -33.66 107.37 -33.84
CA GLN A 219 -32.94 108.64 -33.63
C GLN A 219 -32.19 109.10 -34.90
N THR A 220 -31.78 108.17 -35.76
CA THR A 220 -30.95 108.46 -36.94
C THR A 220 -31.77 108.69 -38.20
N THR A 221 -32.96 108.10 -38.32
CA THR A 221 -33.78 108.15 -39.55
C THR A 221 -35.10 108.92 -39.41
N GLY A 222 -35.53 109.24 -38.18
CA GLY A 222 -36.82 109.90 -37.92
C GLY A 222 -38.04 109.00 -38.16
N LEU A 223 -37.81 107.70 -38.42
CA LEU A 223 -38.84 106.68 -38.64
C LEU A 223 -38.97 105.84 -37.35
N ASN A 224 -40.19 105.67 -36.84
CA ASN A 224 -40.44 104.85 -35.65
C ASN A 224 -40.42 103.35 -36.02
N ILE A 225 -39.22 102.77 -36.11
CA ILE A 225 -38.96 101.36 -36.45
C ILE A 225 -38.08 100.75 -35.36
N ARG A 226 -38.68 99.94 -34.48
CA ARG A 226 -37.98 99.33 -33.33
C ARG A 226 -37.84 97.82 -33.42
N THR A 227 -38.61 97.18 -34.31
CA THR A 227 -38.53 95.75 -34.59
C THR A 227 -38.54 95.49 -36.11
N PRO A 228 -38.01 94.33 -36.58
CA PRO A 228 -38.14 93.92 -37.99
C PRO A 228 -39.60 93.87 -38.48
N ASP A 229 -40.53 93.61 -37.56
CA ASP A 229 -41.97 93.63 -37.85
C ASP A 229 -42.50 95.06 -38.08
N ASP A 230 -41.94 96.07 -37.41
CA ASP A 230 -42.32 97.48 -37.61
C ASP A 230 -41.83 98.01 -38.96
N LEU A 231 -40.65 97.58 -39.40
CA LEU A 231 -40.15 97.86 -40.75
C LEU A 231 -41.09 97.27 -41.80
N SER A 232 -41.49 96.01 -41.60
CA SER A 232 -42.43 95.31 -42.47
C SER A 232 -43.78 96.03 -42.54
N ARG A 233 -44.30 96.54 -41.41
CA ARG A 233 -45.52 97.36 -41.37
C ARG A 233 -45.39 98.69 -42.12
N GLN A 234 -44.25 99.38 -42.01
CA GLN A 234 -44.00 100.63 -42.74
C GLN A 234 -43.94 100.42 -44.26
N ILE A 235 -43.29 99.35 -44.71
CA ILE A 235 -43.22 98.97 -46.14
C ILE A 235 -44.63 98.78 -46.70
N VAL A 236 -45.49 98.05 -45.98
CA VAL A 236 -46.89 97.82 -46.38
C VAL A 236 -47.68 99.14 -46.45
N ALA A 237 -47.49 100.06 -45.50
CA ALA A 237 -48.19 101.35 -45.50
C ALA A 237 -47.78 102.25 -46.68
N VAL A 238 -46.50 102.23 -47.07
CA VAL A 238 -46.01 102.95 -48.26
C VAL A 238 -46.60 102.35 -49.54
N GLN A 239 -46.60 101.01 -49.66
CA GLN A 239 -47.20 100.32 -50.80
C GLN A 239 -48.70 100.63 -50.96
N GLN A 240 -49.45 100.76 -49.85
CA GLN A 240 -50.87 101.15 -49.89
C GLN A 240 -51.09 102.60 -50.38
N ARG A 241 -50.21 103.55 -50.06
CA ARG A 241 -50.28 104.93 -50.60
C ARG A 241 -50.00 104.97 -52.10
N GLU A 242 -49.05 104.16 -52.57
CA GLU A 242 -48.73 104.03 -54.00
C GLU A 242 -49.93 103.54 -54.82
N LEU A 243 -50.67 102.55 -54.29
CA LEU A 243 -51.90 102.05 -54.90
C LEU A 243 -52.98 103.13 -55.04
N LYS A 244 -53.17 103.95 -54.00
CA LYS A 244 -54.19 105.02 -53.98
C LYS A 244 -53.89 106.13 -55.00
N LEU A 245 -52.62 106.49 -55.16
CA LEU A 245 -52.19 107.46 -56.18
C LEU A 245 -52.36 106.93 -57.61
N LYS A 246 -52.26 105.62 -57.84
CA LYS A 246 -52.54 105.00 -59.14
C LYS A 246 -54.03 105.05 -59.52
N GLU A 247 -54.93 104.93 -58.55
CA GLU A 247 -56.39 105.05 -58.78
C GLU A 247 -56.82 106.47 -59.15
N GLU A 248 -56.28 107.50 -58.50
CA GLU A 248 -56.54 108.91 -58.84
C GLU A 248 -56.04 109.26 -60.26
N ASN A 249 -54.89 108.70 -60.66
CA ASN A 249 -54.31 108.90 -61.98
C ASN A 249 -55.14 108.26 -63.13
N MET A 250 -55.80 107.12 -62.85
CA MET A 250 -56.75 106.51 -63.80
C MET A 250 -57.98 107.39 -64.06
N THR A 251 -58.37 108.22 -63.09
CA THR A 251 -59.58 109.05 -63.16
C THR A 251 -59.37 110.31 -64.01
N ILE A 252 -58.15 110.86 -64.04
CA ILE A 252 -57.77 112.00 -64.90
C ILE A 252 -57.56 111.55 -66.35
N GLN A 253 -57.04 110.34 -66.56
CA GLN A 253 -56.88 109.75 -67.90
C GLN A 253 -58.19 109.46 -68.64
N SER A 254 -59.31 109.20 -67.93
CA SER A 254 -60.60 108.95 -68.58
C SER A 254 -61.27 110.22 -69.12
N SER A 255 -61.01 111.39 -68.52
CA SER A 255 -61.52 112.69 -68.95
C SER A 255 -60.84 113.25 -70.21
N ALA A 256 -59.63 112.81 -70.54
CA ALA A 256 -58.89 113.25 -71.73
C ALA A 256 -59.27 112.46 -73.00
N ARG A 257 -59.69 111.19 -72.86
CA ARG A 257 -60.03 110.30 -74.00
C ARG A 257 -61.36 110.61 -74.69
N MET A 258 -62.30 111.30 -74.03
CA MET A 258 -63.61 111.63 -74.62
C MET A 258 -63.57 112.74 -75.69
N LEU A 259 -62.47 113.51 -75.79
CA LEU A 259 -62.29 114.54 -76.84
C LEU A 259 -61.50 114.03 -78.07
N GLU A 260 -60.68 112.97 -77.93
CA GLU A 260 -59.98 112.31 -79.05
C GLU A 260 -60.80 111.18 -79.72
N HIS A 261 -61.72 110.53 -78.97
CA HIS A 261 -62.55 109.43 -79.49
C HIS A 261 -63.58 109.83 -80.58
N ASN A 262 -63.86 111.14 -80.77
CA ASN A 262 -64.73 111.62 -81.85
C ASN A 262 -64.03 111.79 -83.21
N ALA A 263 -62.70 111.61 -83.29
CA ALA A 263 -61.93 111.71 -84.53
C ALA A 263 -61.31 110.36 -84.98
N GLU A 264 -61.23 109.36 -84.11
CA GLU A 264 -60.52 108.09 -84.35
C GLU A 264 -61.42 106.90 -84.71
N ILE A 265 -62.75 107.10 -84.77
CA ILE A 265 -63.74 106.08 -85.20
C ILE A 265 -63.67 105.81 -86.72
N GLU A 266 -62.98 106.66 -87.50
CA GLU A 266 -62.87 106.48 -88.96
C GLU A 266 -61.67 105.65 -89.43
N THR A 267 -60.72 105.24 -88.58
CA THR A 267 -59.45 104.70 -89.10
C THR A 267 -58.97 103.34 -88.63
N GLN A 268 -59.57 102.67 -87.62
CA GLN A 268 -58.96 101.43 -87.11
C GLN A 268 -59.94 100.27 -86.86
N LEU A 269 -60.91 100.14 -87.78
CA LEU A 269 -61.64 98.92 -88.12
C LEU A 269 -60.79 97.96 -89.00
N SER A 270 -59.46 97.86 -88.83
CA SER A 270 -58.64 97.06 -89.77
C SER A 270 -57.46 96.27 -89.22
N GLU A 271 -57.10 96.37 -87.94
CA GLU A 271 -56.00 95.53 -87.41
C GLU A 271 -56.48 94.76 -86.20
N ALA A 272 -57.35 93.81 -86.53
CA ALA A 272 -57.74 92.72 -85.68
C ALA A 272 -56.62 91.67 -85.62
N LEU A 273 -56.63 90.89 -84.54
CA LEU A 273 -56.46 89.44 -84.59
C LEU A 273 -55.10 88.90 -85.08
N GLU A 274 -54.13 88.83 -84.17
CA GLU A 274 -53.09 87.78 -84.09
C GLU A 274 -52.39 87.99 -82.72
N GLU A 275 -52.24 87.07 -81.78
CA GLU A 275 -52.64 85.69 -81.64
C GLU A 275 -52.24 85.31 -80.20
N VAL A 276 -53.10 84.60 -79.49
CA VAL A 276 -52.80 83.90 -78.23
C VAL A 276 -52.91 82.41 -78.56
N GLY A 277 -51.88 81.62 -78.27
CA GLY A 277 -51.96 80.18 -78.48
C GLY A 277 -50.77 79.41 -77.92
N LEU A 278 -51.09 78.24 -77.34
CA LEU A 278 -50.23 77.10 -76.96
C LEU A 278 -49.70 77.14 -75.52
N HIS A 279 -50.51 76.80 -74.51
CA HIS A 279 -50.93 75.44 -74.09
C HIS A 279 -49.76 74.44 -73.99
N GLN A 280 -49.42 73.95 -72.80
CA GLN A 280 -50.12 72.85 -72.11
C GLN A 280 -50.06 71.57 -72.92
N GLN A 281 -49.05 70.74 -72.65
CA GLN A 281 -49.23 69.30 -72.50
C GLN A 281 -47.98 68.64 -71.91
N ARG A 282 -48.26 67.56 -71.19
CA ARG A 282 -47.42 66.38 -70.99
C ARG A 282 -46.75 66.16 -69.63
N ALA A 283 -47.62 66.16 -68.61
CA ALA A 283 -47.65 65.01 -67.71
C ALA A 283 -47.90 63.71 -68.49
N GLU A 284 -47.44 62.60 -67.91
CA GLU A 284 -47.64 61.21 -68.35
C GLU A 284 -46.56 60.63 -69.28
N LEU A 285 -45.52 60.08 -68.63
CA LEU A 285 -45.19 58.67 -68.86
C LEU A 285 -44.55 58.07 -67.61
N LEU A 286 -45.45 57.70 -66.71
CA LEU A 286 -45.29 57.09 -65.40
C LEU A 286 -45.26 55.56 -65.60
N THR A 287 -44.13 54.92 -65.92
CA THR A 287 -44.19 53.43 -66.08
C THR A 287 -42.87 52.66 -65.95
N ALA A 288 -41.98 52.94 -64.97
CA ALA A 288 -40.91 51.97 -64.65
C ALA A 288 -40.20 52.09 -63.27
N GLU A 289 -40.82 52.60 -62.20
CA GLU A 289 -40.09 52.61 -60.90
C GLU A 289 -40.97 52.39 -59.65
N LEU A 290 -42.09 51.68 -59.80
CA LEU A 290 -42.81 51.05 -58.69
C LEU A 290 -42.71 49.53 -58.80
N LYS A 291 -41.52 49.01 -58.50
CA LYS A 291 -41.33 47.57 -58.33
C LYS A 291 -40.17 47.24 -57.39
N LEU A 292 -40.20 47.75 -56.15
CA LEU A 292 -39.82 46.94 -54.99
C LEU A 292 -40.10 47.66 -53.66
N LEU A 293 -41.32 47.50 -53.14
CA LEU A 293 -41.49 47.39 -51.70
C LEU A 293 -42.45 46.23 -51.45
N LYS A 294 -42.10 45.46 -50.41
CA LYS A 294 -43.01 44.70 -49.53
C LYS A 294 -43.20 43.21 -49.85
N SER A 295 -42.48 42.38 -49.09
CA SER A 295 -43.11 41.31 -48.31
C SER A 295 -42.22 40.84 -47.15
N GLN A 296 -42.90 40.61 -46.02
CA GLN A 296 -42.44 40.20 -44.70
C GLN A 296 -42.05 38.72 -44.59
N ALA A 297 -41.35 38.42 -43.49
CA ALA A 297 -41.45 37.25 -42.60
C ALA A 297 -41.36 35.80 -43.16
N GLY A 298 -40.37 35.08 -42.64
CA GLY A 298 -40.57 33.84 -41.88
C GLY A 298 -40.80 32.51 -42.62
N SER A 299 -39.79 31.62 -42.56
CA SER A 299 -39.84 30.15 -42.30
C SER A 299 -38.54 29.54 -42.85
N SER A 300 -37.70 28.90 -42.03
CA SER A 300 -37.75 27.55 -41.43
C SER A 300 -36.96 26.51 -42.25
N GLU A 301 -35.98 25.91 -41.58
CA GLU A 301 -35.40 24.55 -41.68
C GLU A 301 -34.95 23.95 -43.03
N GLN A 302 -33.71 23.43 -43.03
CA GLN A 302 -33.40 22.09 -43.55
C GLN A 302 -32.04 21.55 -43.03
N SER A 303 -32.03 20.23 -42.73
CA SER A 303 -30.91 19.31 -42.42
C SER A 303 -30.66 19.03 -40.92
N ILE A 304 -31.33 18.05 -40.29
CA ILE A 304 -31.18 16.57 -40.32
C ILE A 304 -30.21 16.00 -39.24
N SER A 305 -30.83 15.37 -38.24
CA SER A 305 -30.46 14.23 -37.37
C SER A 305 -28.99 13.78 -37.21
N PHE A 306 -28.44 13.93 -36.00
CA PHE A 306 -27.59 12.90 -35.34
C PHE A 306 -27.32 13.15 -33.83
N THR A 307 -28.22 13.78 -33.09
CA THR A 307 -27.92 14.25 -31.71
C THR A 307 -28.79 13.67 -30.60
N ASN A 308 -29.38 12.48 -30.79
CA ASN A 308 -30.16 11.82 -29.72
C ASN A 308 -29.46 10.59 -29.10
N GLU A 309 -28.57 9.89 -29.82
CA GLU A 309 -27.84 8.74 -29.24
C GLU A 309 -26.65 9.15 -28.36
N ALA A 310 -25.90 10.19 -28.75
CA ALA A 310 -24.80 10.71 -27.93
C ALA A 310 -25.29 11.34 -26.61
N MET A 311 -26.46 11.99 -26.64
CA MET A 311 -27.09 12.61 -25.47
C MET A 311 -27.65 11.55 -24.51
N ASN A 312 -28.24 10.47 -25.03
CA ASN A 312 -28.71 9.33 -24.21
C ASN A 312 -27.56 8.49 -23.63
N SER A 313 -26.45 8.34 -24.36
CA SER A 313 -25.25 7.64 -23.86
C SER A 313 -24.57 8.42 -22.72
N LEU A 314 -24.48 9.76 -22.85
CA LEU A 314 -24.00 10.62 -21.77
C LEU A 314 -24.95 10.63 -20.57
N ARG A 315 -26.27 10.61 -20.77
CA ARG A 315 -27.25 10.53 -19.68
C ARG A 315 -27.16 9.22 -18.90
N LEU A 316 -27.05 8.08 -19.59
CA LEU A 316 -26.84 6.78 -18.97
C LEU A 316 -25.51 6.70 -18.22
N LYS A 317 -24.44 7.34 -18.75
CA LYS A 317 -23.16 7.38 -18.06
C LYS A 317 -23.18 8.23 -16.80
N VAL A 318 -23.96 9.31 -16.79
CA VAL A 318 -24.20 10.12 -15.59
C VAL A 318 -24.99 9.33 -14.56
N GLU A 319 -26.07 8.65 -14.94
CA GLU A 319 -26.84 7.77 -14.03
C GLU A 319 -25.97 6.63 -13.46
N GLU A 320 -25.10 6.02 -14.26
CA GLU A 320 -24.17 4.97 -13.81
C GLU A 320 -23.16 5.51 -12.79
N LEU A 321 -22.57 6.69 -13.04
CA LEU A 321 -21.65 7.34 -12.11
C LEU A 321 -22.34 7.81 -10.82
N GLU A 322 -23.59 8.23 -10.89
CA GLU A 322 -24.40 8.59 -9.71
C GLU A 322 -24.77 7.36 -8.88
N ALA A 323 -25.08 6.23 -9.51
CA ALA A 323 -25.30 4.95 -8.83
C ALA A 323 -24.01 4.41 -8.19
N GLU A 324 -22.87 4.54 -8.86
CA GLU A 324 -21.54 4.18 -8.32
C GLU A 324 -21.21 5.04 -7.10
N ARG A 325 -21.46 6.35 -7.18
CA ARG A 325 -21.26 7.28 -6.05
C ARG A 325 -22.12 6.87 -4.86
N GLY A 326 -23.39 6.53 -5.08
CA GLY A 326 -24.28 6.07 -4.01
C GLY A 326 -23.80 4.78 -3.33
N ARG A 327 -23.29 3.80 -4.10
CA ARG A 327 -22.70 2.57 -3.53
C ARG A 327 -21.46 2.86 -2.69
N LEU A 328 -20.56 3.69 -3.20
CA LEU A 328 -19.34 4.07 -2.47
C LEU A 328 -19.66 4.88 -1.20
N GLU A 329 -20.73 5.67 -1.22
CA GLU A 329 -21.21 6.43 -0.07
C GLU A 329 -21.82 5.51 1.02
N GLU A 330 -22.54 4.46 0.62
CA GLU A 330 -23.00 3.40 1.55
C GLU A 330 -21.85 2.54 2.10
N GLU A 331 -20.86 2.20 1.27
CA GLU A 331 -19.67 1.47 1.69
C GLU A 331 -18.83 2.27 2.69
N ASN A 332 -18.64 3.58 2.43
CA ASN A 332 -18.01 4.49 3.39
C ASN A 332 -18.76 4.55 4.71
N LYS A 333 -20.09 4.63 4.68
CA LYS A 333 -20.91 4.62 5.89
C LYS A 333 -20.76 3.33 6.68
N MET A 334 -20.64 2.18 6.01
CA MET A 334 -20.39 0.89 6.66
C MET A 334 -18.99 0.82 7.28
N LEU A 335 -17.98 1.34 6.59
CA LEU A 335 -16.61 1.42 7.09
C LEU A 335 -16.49 2.37 8.29
N GLU A 336 -17.17 3.52 8.26
CA GLU A 336 -17.28 4.43 9.40
C GLU A 336 -17.91 3.74 10.61
N MET A 337 -19.04 3.05 10.43
CA MET A 337 -19.64 2.26 11.52
C MET A 337 -18.68 1.18 12.05
N ARG A 338 -17.90 0.53 11.18
CA ARG A 338 -16.95 -0.51 11.60
C ARG A 338 -15.76 0.06 12.37
N LEU A 339 -15.31 1.27 12.00
CA LEU A 339 -14.26 2.00 12.70
C LEU A 339 -14.73 2.53 14.06
N GLU A 340 -15.99 2.98 14.18
CA GLU A 340 -16.58 3.43 15.45
C GLU A 340 -16.68 2.31 16.52
N HIS A 341 -16.65 1.04 16.10
CA HIS A 341 -16.71 -0.13 16.98
C HIS A 341 -15.35 -0.79 17.23
N LEU A 342 -14.26 -0.27 16.67
CA LEU A 342 -12.94 -0.82 16.84
C LEU A 342 -12.26 -0.24 18.10
N ASN A 343 -12.02 -1.10 19.09
CA ASN A 343 -11.23 -0.76 20.27
C ASN A 343 -9.78 -1.22 20.07
N LEU A 344 -8.84 -0.30 20.19
CA LEU A 344 -7.40 -0.54 20.10
C LEU A 344 -6.85 -0.85 21.49
N ARG A 345 -6.13 -1.97 21.62
CA ARG A 345 -5.46 -2.37 22.86
C ARG A 345 -3.97 -2.15 22.74
N LEU A 346 -3.41 -1.33 23.62
CA LEU A 346 -1.98 -1.06 23.72
C LEU A 346 -1.42 -1.72 24.96
N THR A 347 -0.43 -2.58 24.77
CA THR A 347 0.37 -3.18 25.85
C THR A 347 1.78 -2.60 25.77
N SER A 348 2.24 -1.99 26.86
CA SER A 348 3.61 -1.47 26.91
C SER A 348 4.62 -2.63 26.95
N MET A 349 5.76 -2.47 26.27
CA MET A 349 6.86 -3.44 26.38
C MET A 349 7.49 -3.45 27.78
N TYR A 350 7.29 -2.38 28.55
CA TYR A 350 7.76 -2.23 29.93
C TYR A 350 6.62 -2.42 30.94
N ALA A 351 5.57 -3.13 30.55
CA ALA A 351 4.45 -3.44 31.44
C ALA A 351 4.93 -4.34 32.58
N GLU A 352 4.60 -3.98 33.82
CA GLU A 352 4.96 -4.74 35.01
C GLU A 352 4.17 -6.05 35.08
N HIS A 353 2.91 -6.04 34.63
CA HIS A 353 2.05 -7.21 34.55
C HIS A 353 1.56 -7.47 33.13
N LYS A 354 1.38 -8.76 32.79
CA LYS A 354 0.92 -9.20 31.46
C LYS A 354 -0.49 -8.71 31.13
N GLU A 355 -1.26 -8.35 32.16
CA GLU A 355 -2.62 -7.84 32.04
C GLU A 355 -2.68 -6.32 31.87
N ASP A 356 -1.56 -5.61 32.05
CA ASP A 356 -1.52 -4.14 31.95
C ASP A 356 -1.67 -3.70 30.50
N ASN A 357 -2.82 -3.12 30.20
CA ASN A 357 -3.14 -2.63 28.87
C ASN A 357 -3.95 -1.35 28.93
N LEU A 358 -3.72 -0.47 27.97
CA LEU A 358 -4.51 0.73 27.73
C LEU A 358 -5.44 0.48 26.54
N LEU A 359 -6.72 0.77 26.71
CA LEU A 359 -7.72 0.62 25.66
C LEU A 359 -8.11 1.99 25.12
N PHE A 360 -7.99 2.18 23.81
CA PHE A 360 -8.44 3.40 23.15
C PHE A 360 -9.57 3.06 22.18
N LYS A 361 -10.61 3.88 22.19
CA LYS A 361 -11.73 3.80 21.27
C LYS A 361 -11.76 5.05 20.39
N ALA A 362 -12.02 4.88 19.10
CA ALA A 362 -12.30 6.02 18.24
C ALA A 362 -13.62 6.70 18.69
N SER A 363 -13.56 7.98 19.03
CA SER A 363 -14.69 8.77 19.50
C SER A 363 -15.14 9.72 18.40
N GLY A 364 -16.28 9.39 17.78
CA GLY A 364 -17.00 10.24 16.84
C GLY A 364 -16.80 9.93 15.37
N SER A 365 -17.82 10.30 14.58
CA SER A 365 -17.99 10.11 13.14
C SER A 365 -16.96 10.81 12.24
N SER A 366 -15.94 11.46 12.81
CA SER A 366 -14.87 12.12 12.05
C SER A 366 -13.51 11.43 12.16
N GLY A 367 -13.44 10.24 12.79
CA GLY A 367 -12.23 9.40 12.84
C GLY A 367 -10.99 10.03 13.51
N GLY A 368 -11.09 11.27 14.00
CA GLY A 368 -9.93 12.08 14.38
C GLY A 368 -9.69 12.19 15.89
N LYS A 369 -10.59 11.72 16.74
CA LYS A 369 -10.43 11.78 18.20
C LYS A 369 -10.47 10.38 18.78
N MET A 370 -9.43 10.00 19.51
CA MET A 370 -9.38 8.74 20.26
C MET A 370 -9.63 9.04 21.74
N GLN A 371 -10.48 8.25 22.35
CA GLN A 371 -10.84 8.33 23.77
C GLN A 371 -10.24 7.13 24.49
N LEU A 372 -9.50 7.39 25.57
CA LEU A 372 -9.00 6.34 26.45
C LEU A 372 -10.19 5.78 27.25
N LEU A 373 -10.35 4.46 27.21
CA LEU A 373 -11.27 3.70 28.04
C LEU A 373 -10.59 3.35 29.36
N GLU A 374 -11.36 3.42 30.45
CA GLU A 374 -10.88 3.05 31.77
C GLU A 374 -10.57 1.55 31.83
N THR A 375 -9.38 1.25 32.33
CA THR A 375 -8.77 -0.06 32.57
C THR A 375 -8.07 -0.03 33.93
N ASP A 376 -7.90 -1.18 34.57
CA ASP A 376 -7.20 -1.27 35.86
C ASP A 376 -5.81 -0.63 35.81
N PHE A 377 -5.12 -0.77 34.68
CA PHE A 377 -3.84 -0.14 34.43
C PHE A 377 -3.94 1.38 34.22
N SER A 378 -4.93 1.88 33.45
CA SER A 378 -5.10 3.34 33.30
C SER A 378 -5.40 4.05 34.63
N LEU A 379 -6.01 3.37 35.61
CA LEU A 379 -6.32 3.93 36.92
C LEU A 379 -5.06 4.24 37.75
N THR A 380 -3.95 3.55 37.49
CA THR A 380 -2.66 3.80 38.14
C THR A 380 -1.92 4.99 37.52
N LEU A 381 -2.33 5.42 36.32
CA LEU A 381 -1.70 6.48 35.53
C LEU A 381 -2.52 7.78 35.51
N ARG A 382 -3.43 7.97 36.47
CA ARG A 382 -4.36 9.12 36.50
C ARG A 382 -3.68 10.48 36.42
N ASP A 383 -2.57 10.66 37.12
CA ASP A 383 -1.84 11.93 37.11
C ASP A 383 -1.31 12.27 35.70
N PHE A 384 -0.85 11.26 34.96
CA PHE A 384 -0.40 11.42 33.57
C PHE A 384 -1.58 11.61 32.61
N ILE A 385 -2.70 10.93 32.83
CA ILE A 385 -3.92 11.09 32.03
C ILE A 385 -4.43 12.53 32.18
N ASP A 386 -4.54 13.03 33.40
CA ASP A 386 -5.04 14.38 33.65
C ASP A 386 -4.11 15.43 33.06
N LEU A 387 -2.80 15.31 33.25
CA LEU A 387 -1.86 16.27 32.68
C LEU A 387 -1.81 16.21 31.14
N HIS A 388 -1.65 15.02 30.56
CA HIS A 388 -1.31 14.90 29.15
C HIS A 388 -2.52 14.68 28.23
N LEU A 389 -3.55 13.95 28.68
CA LEU A 389 -4.77 13.74 27.91
C LEU A 389 -5.81 14.83 28.16
N HIS A 390 -6.02 15.29 29.40
CA HIS A 390 -7.03 16.31 29.68
C HIS A 390 -6.52 17.75 29.49
N HIS A 391 -5.37 18.12 30.07
CA HIS A 391 -4.86 19.50 29.95
C HIS A 391 -4.15 19.76 28.61
N GLN A 392 -3.31 18.83 28.16
CA GLN A 392 -2.52 19.00 26.95
C GLN A 392 -3.17 18.41 25.70
N ASN A 393 -4.26 17.64 25.85
CA ASN A 393 -5.02 17.01 24.77
C ASN A 393 -4.15 16.27 23.74
N SER A 394 -3.13 15.54 24.23
CA SER A 394 -2.13 14.89 23.38
C SER A 394 -1.87 13.45 23.82
N ILE A 395 -2.45 12.51 23.08
CA ILE A 395 -2.21 11.06 23.26
C ILE A 395 -0.73 10.71 23.06
N PRO A 396 0.00 11.24 22.07
CA PRO A 396 1.43 10.96 21.94
C PRO A 396 2.24 11.43 23.14
N ALA A 397 1.91 12.61 23.72
CA ALA A 397 2.60 13.10 24.92
C ALA A 397 2.33 12.20 26.13
N PHE A 398 1.08 11.78 26.30
CA PHE A 398 0.68 10.83 27.35
C PHE A 398 1.41 9.51 27.23
N LEU A 399 1.35 8.84 26.06
CA LEU A 399 2.00 7.55 25.85
C LEU A 399 3.52 7.63 26.02
N SER A 400 4.13 8.76 25.63
CA SER A 400 5.56 8.99 25.83
C SER A 400 5.92 9.11 27.31
N ALA A 401 5.16 9.90 28.08
CA ALA A 401 5.36 10.05 29.51
C ALA A 401 5.20 8.71 30.25
N VAL A 402 4.15 7.96 29.93
CA VAL A 402 3.91 6.62 30.50
C VAL A 402 5.04 5.65 30.13
N THR A 403 5.50 5.66 28.88
CA THR A 403 6.59 4.78 28.44
C THR A 403 7.88 5.07 29.19
N LEU A 404 8.21 6.36 29.40
CA LEU A 404 9.38 6.77 30.15
C LEU A 404 9.29 6.39 31.63
N ASP A 405 8.11 6.58 32.24
CA ASP A 405 7.88 6.20 33.63
C ASP A 405 8.03 4.68 33.81
N LEU A 406 7.35 3.87 33.00
CA LEU A 406 7.46 2.40 33.04
C LEU A 406 8.88 1.91 32.78
N PHE A 407 9.56 2.49 31.79
CA PHE A 407 10.96 2.18 31.53
C PHE A 407 11.84 2.46 32.75
N SER A 408 11.67 3.63 33.37
CA SER A 408 12.44 4.03 34.55
C SER A 408 12.24 3.02 35.71
N ARG A 409 10.99 2.64 35.98
CA ARG A 409 10.66 1.66 37.02
C ARG A 409 11.32 0.31 36.77
N GLN A 410 11.39 -0.12 35.52
CA GLN A 410 12.01 -1.40 35.17
C GLN A 410 13.54 -1.38 35.20
N THR A 411 14.16 -0.21 34.95
CA THR A 411 15.62 -0.06 34.98
C THR A 411 16.22 0.24 36.35
N PHE A 412 15.44 0.77 37.29
CA PHE A 412 15.92 1.17 38.62
C PHE A 412 15.37 0.29 39.75
N ALA A 413 14.69 -0.82 39.44
CA ALA A 413 14.22 -1.83 40.39
C ALA A 413 15.27 -2.90 40.72
#